data_AF-A0A1R2AYN8-F1
#
_entry.id   AF-A0A1R2AYN8-F1
#
_cell.length_a   1.000
_cell.length_b   1.000
_cell.length_c   1.000
_cell.angle_alpha   90.00
_cell.angle_beta   90.00
_cell.angle_gamma   90.00
#
_symmetry.space_group_name_H-M   'P 1'
#
loop_
_entity.id
_entity.type
_entity.pdbx_description
1 polymer ?
#
loop_
_entity_poly.entity_id
_entity_poly.type
_entity_poly.pdbx_seq_one_letter_code
_entity_poly.pdbx_strand_id
1 'polypeptide(L)'
;MNSTLSVRIKNDESLNEARKLVTMMASKNFFHPLVSYACSELGIPNDHVIPIKYTEIEDKNVSKELNDLRYHHIEARRKAKINLITTFLINQNLILSSQKPSTAKTPSTPNPSRPNDKQNQSSPNSSYAQEVFTERKKLHYKNQIIHKLTVEENLKIIKKQEEEARKATEQKIKQKEKREKILNRNTKNFEIRDKRIKERLEKKNRDIEEHELEAMKMDYKSQAELKNHYQSYTPPHRHVEVIYIQSEGIDDTEAKLELITSRLNQSAQRAKKILLEKAWSGQIMSKNIYKVKTNREELEHKKEEDNMQKILKMQHDLQYSNRRRIELINEQKKISKSAVHAKRKLQEEEKIWMEKNRESEIKDGKIMKIRKEIRESNELKSSFLNMKIALRKKDQEDNLKRIQIQQNKDKIKLIEKIKESENGNKGKEVIDFPQVKADAVKEFKKRLRRKGERPTL
;
A
#
# COMPACT_ATOMS: atom_id res chain seq x y z
N MET A 1 -29.75 6.88 -5.85
CA MET A 1 -29.38 5.64 -5.15
C MET A 1 -28.12 5.11 -5.79
N ASN A 2 -26.96 5.29 -5.16
CA ASN A 2 -25.66 4.86 -5.71
C ASN A 2 -25.24 3.57 -5.01
N SER A 3 -25.47 2.43 -5.67
CA SER A 3 -24.99 1.13 -5.21
C SER A 3 -23.47 1.05 -5.41
N THR A 4 -22.73 1.12 -4.31
CA THR A 4 -21.32 0.76 -4.24
C THR A 4 -21.16 -0.73 -4.54
N LEU A 5 -20.78 -1.05 -5.78
CA LEU A 5 -20.34 -2.39 -6.17
C LEU A 5 -19.05 -2.73 -5.41
N SER A 6 -19.19 -3.48 -4.31
CA SER A 6 -18.06 -4.14 -3.65
C SER A 6 -17.74 -5.42 -4.42
N VAL A 7 -16.86 -5.30 -5.42
CA VAL A 7 -16.32 -6.48 -6.10
C VAL A 7 -15.30 -7.13 -5.18
N ARG A 8 -15.74 -8.12 -4.39
CA ARG A 8 -14.86 -9.10 -3.74
C ARG A 8 -14.24 -9.97 -4.83
N ILE A 9 -13.04 -9.59 -5.29
CA ILE A 9 -12.23 -10.42 -6.18
C ILE A 9 -11.66 -11.58 -5.35
N LYS A 10 -11.99 -12.82 -5.76
CA LYS A 10 -11.32 -14.03 -5.30
C LYS A 10 -9.91 -14.02 -5.92
N ASN A 11 -8.91 -13.68 -5.11
CA ASN A 11 -7.64 -13.12 -5.58
C ASN A 11 -6.63 -14.11 -6.19
N ASP A 12 -6.83 -15.43 -6.19
CA ASP A 12 -5.76 -16.35 -6.60
C ASP A 12 -5.84 -16.83 -8.06
N GLU A 13 -7.04 -16.96 -8.63
CA GLU A 13 -7.22 -17.42 -10.02
C GLU A 13 -7.06 -16.28 -11.03
N SER A 14 -7.61 -15.10 -10.72
CA SER A 14 -7.48 -13.89 -11.56
C SER A 14 -6.03 -13.42 -11.70
N LEU A 15 -5.18 -13.70 -10.70
CA LEU A 15 -3.76 -13.35 -10.69
C LEU A 15 -2.94 -14.26 -11.62
N ASN A 16 -3.27 -15.55 -11.70
CA ASN A 16 -2.63 -16.48 -12.63
C ASN A 16 -3.05 -16.23 -14.09
N GLU A 17 -4.29 -15.83 -14.33
CA GLU A 17 -4.78 -15.44 -15.65
C GLU A 17 -4.18 -14.11 -16.11
N ALA A 18 -4.10 -13.11 -15.22
CA ALA A 18 -3.39 -11.87 -15.49
C ALA A 18 -1.90 -12.12 -15.81
N ARG A 19 -1.24 -13.04 -15.10
CA ARG A 19 0.13 -13.46 -15.42
C ARG A 19 0.22 -14.11 -16.79
N LYS A 20 -0.69 -15.02 -17.17
CA LYS A 20 -0.71 -15.64 -18.51
C LYS A 20 -0.92 -14.59 -19.61
N LEU A 21 -1.82 -13.62 -19.40
CA LEU A 21 -2.05 -12.54 -20.35
C LEU A 21 -0.82 -11.63 -20.46
N VAL A 22 -0.21 -11.23 -19.34
CA VAL A 22 1.07 -10.49 -19.33
C VAL A 22 2.15 -11.25 -20.12
N THR A 23 2.21 -12.57 -19.99
CA THR A 23 3.18 -13.41 -20.71
C THR A 23 2.87 -13.49 -22.21
N MET A 24 1.59 -13.56 -22.60
CA MET A 24 1.14 -13.45 -23.99
C MET A 24 1.37 -12.06 -24.60
N MET A 25 1.20 -11.00 -23.81
CA MET A 25 1.45 -9.63 -24.24
C MET A 25 2.94 -9.40 -24.46
N ALA A 26 3.79 -9.98 -23.62
CA ALA A 26 5.23 -9.97 -23.78
C ALA A 26 5.70 -10.74 -25.03
N SER A 27 5.04 -11.85 -25.40
CA SER A 27 5.44 -12.65 -26.58
C SER A 27 4.98 -12.09 -27.93
N LYS A 28 3.96 -11.20 -27.95
CA LYS A 28 3.42 -10.58 -29.17
C LYS A 28 3.71 -9.07 -29.27
N ASN A 29 4.79 -8.60 -28.63
CA ASN A 29 5.21 -7.19 -28.62
C ASN A 29 4.12 -6.19 -28.18
N PHE A 30 3.23 -6.56 -27.26
CA PHE A 30 2.17 -5.69 -26.70
C PHE A 30 1.13 -5.15 -27.70
N PHE A 31 1.29 -5.36 -29.01
CA PHE A 31 0.38 -4.94 -30.09
C PHE A 31 -0.68 -6.01 -30.44
N HIS A 32 -1.22 -6.69 -29.43
CA HIS A 32 -2.31 -7.65 -29.69
C HIS A 32 -3.60 -6.89 -30.06
N PRO A 33 -4.37 -7.30 -31.09
CA PRO A 33 -5.62 -6.64 -31.46
C PRO A 33 -6.63 -6.53 -30.31
N LEU A 34 -6.81 -7.60 -29.54
CA LEU A 34 -7.65 -7.59 -28.33
C LEU A 34 -7.19 -6.59 -27.26
N VAL A 35 -5.88 -6.42 -27.08
CA VAL A 35 -5.33 -5.43 -26.14
C VAL A 35 -5.58 -4.03 -26.66
N SER A 36 -5.33 -3.80 -27.95
CA SER A 36 -5.56 -2.49 -28.59
C SER A 36 -7.03 -2.08 -28.52
N TYR A 37 -7.93 -3.04 -28.72
CA TYR A 37 -9.37 -2.87 -28.53
C TYR A 37 -9.70 -2.50 -27.07
N ALA A 38 -9.22 -3.26 -26.09
CA ALA A 38 -9.45 -2.96 -24.68
C ALA A 38 -8.82 -1.62 -24.25
N CYS A 39 -7.66 -1.26 -24.77
CA CYS A 39 -7.01 0.03 -24.56
C CYS A 39 -7.87 1.18 -25.11
N SER A 40 -8.42 1.03 -26.32
CA SER A 40 -9.34 2.00 -26.93
C SER A 40 -10.60 2.18 -26.07
N GLU A 41 -11.24 1.07 -25.66
CA GLU A 41 -12.45 1.10 -24.83
C GLU A 41 -12.21 1.69 -23.44
N LEU A 42 -11.04 1.45 -22.85
CA LEU A 42 -10.66 1.98 -21.53
C LEU A 42 -10.01 3.36 -21.58
N GLY A 43 -9.82 3.96 -22.76
CA GLY A 43 -9.12 5.25 -22.91
C GLY A 43 -7.64 5.20 -22.47
N ILE A 44 -6.98 4.05 -22.59
CA ILE A 44 -5.58 3.86 -22.23
C ILE A 44 -4.73 3.91 -23.53
N PRO A 45 -3.77 4.85 -23.66
CA PRO A 45 -2.82 4.83 -24.76
C PRO A 45 -2.02 3.52 -24.82
N ASN A 46 -1.89 2.92 -26.01
CA ASN A 46 -1.19 1.64 -26.19
C ASN A 46 0.26 1.69 -25.70
N ASP A 47 0.94 2.81 -25.86
CA ASP A 47 2.33 3.02 -25.43
C ASP A 47 2.50 2.87 -23.92
N HIS A 48 1.44 3.13 -23.13
CA HIS A 48 1.46 3.01 -21.68
C HIS A 48 1.45 1.57 -21.16
N VAL A 49 1.32 0.58 -22.06
CA VAL A 49 1.30 -0.85 -21.74
C VAL A 49 2.66 -1.48 -22.00
N ILE A 50 3.48 -0.83 -22.84
CA ILE A 50 4.82 -1.27 -23.23
C ILE A 50 5.79 -1.10 -22.06
N PRO A 51 6.63 -2.11 -21.74
CA PRO A 51 7.68 -1.97 -20.74
C PRO A 51 8.70 -0.92 -21.17
N ILE A 52 8.98 0.03 -20.28
CA ILE A 52 9.99 1.07 -20.51
C ILE A 52 11.29 0.60 -19.87
N LYS A 53 12.42 0.74 -20.56
CA LYS A 53 13.72 0.36 -19.98
C LYS A 53 14.20 1.43 -19.00
N TYR A 54 14.93 1.02 -17.96
CA TYR A 54 15.49 1.96 -16.97
C TYR A 54 16.32 3.07 -17.63
N THR A 55 17.12 2.71 -18.64
CA THR A 55 17.97 3.62 -19.41
C THR A 55 17.21 4.70 -20.17
N GLU A 56 15.90 4.52 -20.43
CA GLU A 56 15.06 5.51 -21.12
C GLU A 56 14.49 6.56 -20.15
N ILE A 57 14.57 6.32 -18.84
CA ILE A 57 14.03 7.18 -17.77
C ILE A 57 15.17 7.84 -16.95
N GLU A 58 16.39 7.36 -17.12
CA GLU A 58 17.56 7.82 -16.37
C GLU A 58 17.95 9.25 -16.78
N ASP A 59 17.72 10.20 -15.88
CA ASP A 59 18.23 11.57 -16.01
C ASP A 59 19.59 11.67 -15.32
N LYS A 60 20.63 12.03 -16.09
CA LYS A 60 22.01 12.16 -15.61
C LYS A 60 22.19 13.24 -14.55
N ASN A 61 21.26 14.19 -14.44
CA ASN A 61 21.30 15.28 -13.47
C ASN A 61 20.57 14.95 -12.15
N VAL A 62 19.99 13.75 -12.04
CA VAL A 62 19.18 13.33 -10.89
C VAL A 62 19.88 12.19 -10.15
N SER A 63 19.74 12.14 -8.82
CA SER A 63 20.33 11.06 -8.03
C SER A 63 19.77 9.70 -8.45
N LYS A 64 20.63 8.68 -8.39
CA LYS A 64 20.28 7.29 -8.74
C LYS A 64 19.03 6.80 -7.99
N GLU A 65 18.94 7.10 -6.70
CA GLU A 65 17.81 6.72 -5.84
C GLU A 65 16.47 7.33 -6.31
N LEU A 66 16.51 8.55 -6.83
CA LEU A 66 15.31 9.22 -7.33
C LEU A 66 14.92 8.71 -8.72
N ASN A 67 15.90 8.35 -9.56
CA ASN A 67 15.66 7.65 -10.83
C ASN A 67 15.07 6.24 -10.61
N ASP A 68 15.59 5.49 -9.63
CA ASP A 68 15.03 4.19 -9.21
C ASP A 68 13.58 4.32 -8.74
N LEU A 69 13.28 5.33 -7.92
CA LEU A 69 11.92 5.60 -7.46
C LEU A 69 10.98 5.97 -8.61
N ARG A 70 11.43 6.80 -9.55
CA ARG A 70 10.67 7.19 -10.75
C ARG A 70 10.38 5.97 -11.63
N TYR A 71 11.38 5.15 -11.90
CA TYR A 71 11.24 3.92 -12.68
C TYR A 71 10.21 2.97 -12.04
N HIS A 72 10.32 2.70 -10.74
CA HIS A 72 9.38 1.83 -10.04
C HIS A 72 7.95 2.37 -10.03
N HIS A 73 7.78 3.68 -9.90
CA HIS A 73 6.46 4.30 -9.97
C HIS A 73 5.82 4.20 -11.37
N ILE A 74 6.61 4.38 -12.43
CA ILE A 74 6.15 4.20 -13.82
C ILE A 74 5.78 2.74 -14.08
N GLU A 75 6.62 1.78 -13.67
CA GLU A 75 6.34 0.35 -13.79
C GLU A 75 5.10 -0.08 -12.98
N ALA A 76 4.91 0.47 -11.77
CA ALA A 76 3.72 0.20 -10.97
C ALA A 76 2.44 0.68 -11.65
N ARG A 77 2.47 1.89 -12.25
CA ARG A 77 1.36 2.43 -13.04
C ARG A 77 1.07 1.58 -14.28
N ARG A 78 2.10 1.13 -15.00
CA ARG A 78 1.96 0.23 -16.15
C ARG A 78 1.26 -1.07 -15.75
N LYS A 79 1.74 -1.73 -14.68
CA LYS A 79 1.14 -2.97 -14.17
C LYS A 79 -0.33 -2.80 -13.77
N ALA A 80 -0.68 -1.67 -13.14
CA ALA A 80 -2.07 -1.36 -12.81
C ALA A 80 -2.96 -1.23 -14.06
N LYS A 81 -2.47 -0.57 -15.11
CA LYS A 81 -3.18 -0.47 -16.40
C LYS A 81 -3.35 -1.83 -17.08
N ILE A 82 -2.33 -2.69 -17.06
CA ILE A 82 -2.44 -4.05 -17.58
C ILE A 82 -3.48 -4.87 -16.82
N ASN A 83 -3.53 -4.74 -15.49
CA ASN A 83 -4.55 -5.42 -14.70
C ASN A 83 -5.95 -4.95 -15.09
N LEU A 84 -6.17 -3.64 -15.28
CA LEU A 84 -7.45 -3.11 -15.75
C LEU A 84 -7.85 -3.67 -17.12
N ILE A 85 -6.93 -3.69 -18.09
CA ILE A 85 -7.13 -4.28 -19.41
C ILE A 85 -7.49 -5.77 -19.30
N THR A 86 -6.79 -6.50 -18.45
CA THR A 86 -7.05 -7.93 -18.20
C THR A 86 -8.46 -8.13 -17.65
N THR A 87 -8.83 -7.37 -16.62
CA THR A 87 -10.16 -7.46 -16.01
C THR A 87 -11.26 -7.12 -17.01
N PHE A 88 -11.04 -6.12 -17.87
CA PHE A 88 -11.99 -5.77 -18.93
C PHE A 88 -12.16 -6.93 -19.93
N LEU A 89 -11.06 -7.50 -20.40
CA LEU A 89 -11.10 -8.61 -21.37
C LEU A 89 -11.75 -9.88 -20.79
N ILE A 90 -11.55 -10.15 -19.49
CA ILE A 90 -12.23 -11.24 -18.77
C ILE A 90 -13.73 -10.94 -18.65
N ASN A 91 -14.11 -9.72 -18.25
CA ASN A 91 -15.51 -9.33 -18.08
C ASN A 91 -16.30 -9.37 -19.40
N GLN A 92 -15.63 -9.09 -20.52
CA GLN A 92 -16.21 -9.18 -21.87
C GLN A 92 -16.17 -10.60 -22.45
N ASN A 93 -15.73 -11.61 -21.69
CA ASN A 93 -15.53 -12.99 -22.14
C ASN A 93 -14.63 -13.14 -23.40
N LEU A 94 -13.85 -12.10 -23.73
CA LEU A 94 -12.91 -12.11 -24.86
C LEU A 94 -11.66 -12.94 -24.55
N ILE A 95 -11.41 -13.16 -23.26
CA ILE A 95 -10.44 -14.12 -22.74
C ILE A 95 -11.18 -15.00 -21.77
N LEU A 96 -11.03 -16.33 -21.92
CA LEU A 96 -11.63 -17.29 -21.02
C LEU A 96 -11.07 -17.09 -19.61
N SER A 97 -11.91 -16.57 -18.71
CA SER A 97 -11.88 -17.01 -17.31
C SER A 97 -11.97 -18.54 -17.37
N SER A 98 -11.07 -19.24 -16.69
CA SER A 98 -11.12 -20.69 -16.57
C SER A 98 -12.34 -21.14 -15.75
N GLN A 99 -13.54 -20.86 -16.24
CA GLN A 99 -14.70 -21.67 -15.93
C GLN A 99 -14.37 -23.07 -16.43
N LYS A 100 -14.26 -24.00 -15.48
CA LYS A 100 -14.24 -25.44 -15.73
C LYS A 100 -15.22 -25.75 -16.88
N PRO A 101 -14.89 -26.67 -17.80
CA PRO A 101 -15.86 -27.12 -18.78
C PRO A 101 -17.13 -27.52 -18.02
N SER A 102 -18.23 -26.83 -18.33
CA SER A 102 -19.57 -27.16 -17.90
C SER A 102 -19.76 -28.66 -18.12
N THR A 103 -19.97 -29.39 -17.02
CA THR A 103 -20.34 -30.80 -17.03
C THR A 103 -21.58 -30.98 -17.90
N ALA A 104 -21.37 -31.35 -19.16
CA ALA A 104 -22.40 -31.93 -19.99
C ALA A 104 -22.87 -33.20 -19.26
N LYS A 105 -24.14 -33.22 -18.88
CA LYS A 105 -24.84 -34.38 -18.33
C LYS A 105 -24.74 -35.53 -19.34
N THR A 106 -23.89 -36.51 -19.08
CA THR A 106 -24.02 -37.84 -19.68
C THR A 106 -24.83 -38.74 -18.74
N PRO A 107 -25.81 -39.50 -19.26
CA PRO A 107 -26.66 -40.34 -18.45
C PRO A 107 -25.91 -41.52 -17.87
N SER A 108 -26.38 -41.95 -16.70
CA SER A 108 -25.95 -43.08 -15.90
C SER A 108 -25.57 -44.34 -16.69
N THR A 109 -24.37 -44.85 -16.43
CA THR A 109 -24.04 -46.28 -16.59
C THR A 109 -23.79 -46.90 -15.22
N PRO A 110 -24.36 -48.07 -14.93
CA PRO A 110 -24.33 -48.69 -13.61
C PRO A 110 -22.94 -49.26 -13.32
N ASN A 111 -22.46 -49.04 -12.10
CA ASN A 111 -21.21 -49.61 -11.60
C ASN A 111 -21.26 -51.15 -11.68
N PRO A 112 -20.23 -51.82 -12.23
CA PRO A 112 -20.12 -53.26 -12.15
C PRO A 112 -19.73 -53.66 -10.72
N SER A 113 -20.58 -54.49 -10.13
CA SER A 113 -20.25 -55.60 -9.23
C SER A 113 -19.03 -55.41 -8.31
N ARG A 114 -19.32 -54.93 -7.10
CA ARG A 114 -18.52 -55.16 -5.89
C ARG A 114 -18.31 -56.67 -5.70
N PRO A 115 -17.07 -57.19 -5.54
CA PRO A 115 -16.88 -58.59 -5.19
C PRO A 115 -17.42 -58.85 -3.79
N ASN A 116 -18.37 -59.79 -3.71
CA ASN A 116 -18.89 -60.35 -2.48
C ASN A 116 -17.90 -61.42 -1.99
N ASP A 117 -16.95 -61.03 -1.13
CA ASP A 117 -16.14 -62.01 -0.40
C ASP A 117 -16.84 -62.36 0.92
N LYS A 118 -17.85 -63.21 0.80
CA LYS A 118 -18.28 -64.14 1.86
C LYS A 118 -18.33 -65.54 1.24
N GLN A 119 -17.22 -66.27 1.33
CA GLN A 119 -17.17 -67.65 1.84
C GLN A 119 -15.81 -68.29 1.51
N ASN A 120 -15.11 -68.65 2.59
CA ASN A 120 -14.24 -69.82 2.75
C ASN A 120 -12.81 -69.84 2.19
N GLN A 121 -11.90 -70.04 3.16
CA GLN A 121 -10.53 -70.60 3.12
C GLN A 121 -9.43 -69.60 2.71
N SER A 122 -8.39 -69.32 3.49
CA SER A 122 -7.66 -70.11 4.51
C SER A 122 -6.92 -69.20 5.50
N SER A 123 -6.73 -69.65 6.74
CA SER A 123 -5.95 -68.98 7.80
C SER A 123 -4.50 -68.68 7.35
N PRO A 124 -3.94 -67.49 7.68
CA PRO A 124 -3.10 -67.40 8.87
C PRO A 124 -3.34 -66.14 9.73
N ASN A 125 -3.38 -66.31 11.06
CA ASN A 125 -3.23 -65.29 12.11
C ASN A 125 -3.97 -63.94 11.91
N SER A 126 -5.27 -63.95 12.21
CA SER A 126 -6.21 -62.83 12.10
C SER A 126 -6.15 -61.78 13.23
N SER A 127 -5.25 -61.88 14.23
CA SER A 127 -5.14 -60.86 15.30
C SER A 127 -4.44 -59.58 14.80
N TYR A 128 -3.35 -59.73 14.05
CA TYR A 128 -2.49 -58.63 13.62
C TYR A 128 -3.13 -57.73 12.55
N ALA A 129 -3.87 -58.31 11.60
CA ALA A 129 -4.56 -57.54 10.56
C ALA A 129 -5.73 -56.70 11.10
N GLN A 130 -6.41 -57.20 12.15
CA GLN A 130 -7.50 -56.48 12.83
C GLN A 130 -6.95 -55.31 13.67
N GLU A 131 -5.83 -55.50 14.37
CA GLU A 131 -5.12 -54.46 15.12
C GLU A 131 -4.59 -53.35 14.20
N VAL A 132 -3.93 -53.71 13.09
CA VAL A 132 -3.40 -52.71 12.13
C VAL A 132 -4.51 -51.87 11.50
N PHE A 133 -5.69 -52.46 11.24
CA PHE A 133 -6.84 -51.72 10.71
C PHE A 133 -7.48 -50.79 11.75
N THR A 134 -7.57 -51.23 13.02
CA THR A 134 -8.09 -50.39 14.11
C THR A 134 -7.13 -49.27 14.50
N GLU A 135 -5.82 -49.49 14.47
CA GLU A 135 -4.82 -48.44 14.65
C GLU A 135 -4.86 -47.40 13.53
N ARG A 136 -4.99 -47.81 12.27
CA ARG A 136 -5.14 -46.86 11.15
C ARG A 136 -6.38 -45.98 11.28
N LYS A 137 -7.51 -46.54 11.74
CA LYS A 137 -8.72 -45.75 12.04
C LYS A 137 -8.47 -44.76 13.19
N LYS A 138 -7.86 -45.20 14.29
CA LYS A 138 -7.53 -44.32 15.42
C LYS A 138 -6.60 -43.17 15.01
N LEU A 139 -5.58 -43.46 14.19
CA LEU A 139 -4.66 -42.45 13.66
C LEU A 139 -5.39 -41.44 12.75
N HIS A 140 -6.32 -41.91 11.92
CA HIS A 140 -7.12 -41.03 11.07
C HIS A 140 -7.98 -40.05 11.89
N TYR A 141 -8.65 -40.52 12.95
CA TYR A 141 -9.42 -39.66 13.84
C TYR A 141 -8.54 -38.66 14.61
N LYS A 142 -7.38 -39.09 15.12
CA LYS A 142 -6.41 -38.18 15.75
C LYS A 142 -5.98 -37.07 14.78
N ASN A 143 -5.68 -37.40 13.53
CA ASN A 143 -5.29 -36.41 12.53
C ASN A 143 -6.42 -35.43 12.19
N GLN A 144 -7.67 -35.89 12.17
CA GLN A 144 -8.83 -35.00 11.98
C GLN A 144 -9.03 -34.04 13.16
N ILE A 145 -8.84 -34.51 14.40
CA ILE A 145 -8.95 -33.67 15.60
C ILE A 145 -7.84 -32.62 15.61
N ILE A 146 -6.60 -33.02 15.32
CA ILE A 146 -5.46 -32.09 15.22
C ILE A 146 -5.76 -31.03 14.16
N HIS A 147 -6.22 -31.43 12.97
CA HIS A 147 -6.55 -30.49 11.90
C HIS A 147 -7.64 -29.49 12.31
N LYS A 148 -8.70 -29.94 12.98
CA LYS A 148 -9.75 -29.05 13.50
C LYS A 148 -9.19 -28.05 14.51
N LEU A 149 -8.35 -28.49 15.45
CA LEU A 149 -7.72 -27.61 16.44
C LEU A 149 -6.80 -26.57 15.78
N THR A 150 -6.01 -26.98 14.77
CA THR A 150 -5.14 -26.04 14.03
C THR A 150 -5.96 -25.00 13.26
N VAL A 151 -7.08 -25.41 12.66
CA VAL A 151 -7.99 -24.49 11.95
C VAL A 151 -8.62 -23.49 12.93
N GLU A 152 -9.06 -23.93 14.11
CA GLU A 152 -9.60 -23.04 15.14
C GLU A 152 -8.57 -22.03 15.67
N GLU A 153 -7.34 -22.47 15.88
CA GLU A 153 -6.24 -21.60 16.33
C GLU A 153 -5.88 -20.55 15.28
N ASN A 154 -5.77 -20.97 14.01
CA ASN A 154 -5.55 -20.06 12.89
C ASN A 154 -6.69 -19.03 12.75
N LEU A 155 -7.95 -19.44 12.95
CA LEU A 155 -9.09 -18.53 12.92
C LEU A 155 -9.05 -17.50 14.06
N LYS A 156 -8.57 -17.88 15.26
CA LYS A 156 -8.37 -16.93 16.36
C LYS A 156 -7.27 -15.90 16.04
N ILE A 157 -6.18 -16.34 15.42
CA ILE A 157 -5.08 -15.45 14.99
C ILE A 157 -5.57 -14.46 13.93
N ILE A 158 -6.30 -14.93 12.91
CA ILE A 158 -6.86 -14.08 11.86
C ILE A 158 -7.81 -13.03 12.44
N LYS A 159 -8.72 -13.44 13.34
CA LYS A 159 -9.64 -12.49 14.00
C LYS A 159 -8.90 -11.41 14.79
N LYS A 160 -7.84 -11.78 15.51
CA LYS A 160 -7.04 -10.83 16.28
C LYS A 160 -6.31 -9.83 15.37
N GLN A 161 -5.72 -10.30 14.28
CA GLN A 161 -5.06 -9.45 13.29
C GLN A 161 -6.05 -8.50 12.59
N GLU A 162 -7.27 -8.97 12.29
CA GLU A 162 -8.32 -8.15 11.69
C GLU A 162 -8.81 -7.05 12.65
N GLU A 163 -8.94 -7.36 13.95
CA GLU A 163 -9.29 -6.38 14.96
C GLU A 163 -8.18 -5.33 15.18
N GLU A 164 -6.91 -5.75 15.18
CA GLU A 164 -5.76 -4.84 15.24
C GLU A 164 -5.68 -3.93 14.00
N ALA A 165 -5.92 -4.48 12.80
CA ALA A 165 -5.99 -3.71 11.56
C ALA A 165 -7.15 -2.70 11.57
N ARG A 166 -8.31 -3.08 12.11
CA ARG A 166 -9.46 -2.19 12.30
C ARG A 166 -9.14 -1.05 13.27
N LYS A 167 -8.50 -1.33 14.42
CA LYS A 167 -8.08 -0.30 15.37
C LYS A 167 -7.05 0.66 14.76
N ALA A 168 -6.09 0.13 14.00
CA ALA A 168 -5.08 0.95 13.33
C ALA A 168 -5.68 1.87 12.24
N THR A 169 -6.65 1.37 11.46
CA THR A 169 -7.35 2.18 10.45
C THR A 169 -8.22 3.26 11.10
N GLU A 170 -8.94 2.93 12.18
CA GLU A 170 -9.76 3.89 12.92
C GLU A 170 -8.91 5.02 13.54
N GLN A 171 -7.72 4.68 14.07
CA GLN A 171 -6.76 5.70 14.55
C GLN A 171 -6.25 6.61 13.43
N LYS A 172 -5.95 6.06 12.24
CA LYS A 172 -5.55 6.86 11.07
C LYS A 172 -6.66 7.83 10.63
N ILE A 173 -7.92 7.38 10.63
CA ILE A 173 -9.08 8.22 10.33
C ILE A 173 -9.20 9.36 11.35
N LYS A 174 -9.15 9.05 12.66
CA LYS A 174 -9.21 10.06 13.73
C LYS A 174 -8.07 11.09 13.65
N GLN A 175 -6.86 10.67 13.26
CA GLN A 175 -5.74 11.60 13.03
C GLN A 175 -5.97 12.51 11.81
N LYS A 176 -6.54 11.96 10.73
CA LYS A 176 -6.87 12.74 9.53
C LYS A 176 -7.93 13.82 9.84
N GLU A 177 -9.00 13.45 10.54
CA GLU A 177 -10.04 14.40 10.98
C GLU A 177 -9.48 15.50 11.89
N LYS A 178 -8.55 15.19 12.79
CA LYS A 178 -7.87 16.20 13.62
C LYS A 178 -7.05 17.18 12.77
N ARG A 179 -6.30 16.69 11.79
CA ARG A 179 -5.51 17.54 10.88
C ARG A 179 -6.41 18.44 10.04
N GLU A 180 -7.52 17.92 9.56
CA GLU A 180 -8.50 18.68 8.78
C GLU A 180 -9.17 19.78 9.62
N LYS A 181 -9.53 19.49 10.88
CA LYS A 181 -10.03 20.52 11.82
C LYS A 181 -9.01 21.64 12.09
N ILE A 182 -7.72 21.30 12.20
CA ILE A 182 -6.65 22.30 12.38
C ILE A 182 -6.50 23.15 11.11
N LEU A 183 -6.51 22.52 9.93
CA LEU A 183 -6.42 23.23 8.66
C LEU A 183 -7.58 24.21 8.49
N ASN A 184 -8.82 23.78 8.76
CA ASN A 184 -10.02 24.62 8.68
C ASN A 184 -10.02 25.78 9.70
N ARG A 185 -9.39 25.61 10.86
CA ARG A 185 -9.19 26.72 11.81
C ARG A 185 -8.16 27.72 11.30
N ASN A 186 -7.07 27.24 10.71
CA ASN A 186 -6.02 28.09 10.18
C ASN A 186 -6.50 28.90 8.96
N THR A 187 -7.29 28.31 8.07
CA THR A 187 -7.87 29.03 6.93
C THR A 187 -8.83 30.12 7.40
N LYS A 188 -9.75 29.84 8.34
CA LYS A 188 -10.61 30.87 8.94
C LYS A 188 -9.83 31.99 9.62
N ASN A 189 -8.77 31.67 10.35
CA ASN A 189 -7.92 32.67 10.98
C ASN A 189 -7.17 33.53 9.94
N PHE A 190 -6.77 32.94 8.82
CA PHE A 190 -6.15 33.65 7.71
C PHE A 190 -7.14 34.61 7.05
N GLU A 191 -8.36 34.17 6.75
CA GLU A 191 -9.44 35.00 6.20
C GLU A 191 -9.76 36.20 7.11
N ILE A 192 -9.87 35.98 8.42
CA ILE A 192 -10.09 37.07 9.40
C ILE A 192 -8.92 38.06 9.38
N ARG A 193 -7.68 37.56 9.28
CA ARG A 193 -6.49 38.41 9.28
C ARG A 193 -6.38 39.20 7.98
N ASP A 194 -6.69 38.59 6.84
CA ASP A 194 -6.73 39.25 5.53
C ASP A 194 -7.78 40.37 5.51
N LYS A 195 -8.99 40.09 6.04
CA LYS A 195 -10.04 41.11 6.18
C LYS A 195 -9.58 42.30 7.02
N ARG A 196 -8.93 42.06 8.16
CA ARG A 196 -8.38 43.15 9.02
C ARG A 196 -7.28 43.94 8.32
N ILE A 197 -6.45 43.30 7.49
CA ILE A 197 -5.40 43.98 6.73
C ILE A 197 -6.04 44.88 5.67
N LYS A 198 -7.04 44.39 4.94
CA LYS A 198 -7.81 45.19 3.96
C LYS A 198 -8.48 46.40 4.62
N GLU A 199 -9.19 46.20 5.73
CA GLU A 199 -9.83 47.30 6.49
C GLU A 199 -8.80 48.36 6.93
N ARG A 200 -7.60 47.94 7.37
CA ARG A 200 -6.54 48.86 7.78
C ARG A 200 -5.93 49.61 6.59
N LEU A 201 -5.80 48.98 5.43
CA LEU A 201 -5.33 49.63 4.20
C LEU A 201 -6.37 50.63 3.68
N GLU A 202 -7.65 50.27 3.66
CA GLU A 202 -8.73 51.19 3.29
C GLU A 202 -8.82 52.40 4.22
N LYS A 203 -8.59 52.21 5.53
CA LYS A 203 -8.51 53.33 6.47
C LYS A 203 -7.33 54.24 6.15
N LYS A 204 -6.14 53.67 5.93
CA LYS A 204 -4.95 54.46 5.57
C LYS A 204 -5.14 55.24 4.27
N ASN A 205 -5.76 54.64 3.26
CA ASN A 205 -6.01 55.31 2.00
C ASN A 205 -6.98 56.49 2.17
N ARG A 206 -8.04 56.32 2.98
CA ARG A 206 -8.94 57.43 3.32
C ARG A 206 -8.22 58.54 4.09
N ASP A 207 -7.38 58.20 5.06
CA ASP A 207 -6.61 59.18 5.82
C ASP A 207 -5.64 59.96 4.91
N ILE A 208 -5.05 59.30 3.89
CA ILE A 208 -4.21 59.95 2.87
C ILE A 208 -5.04 60.87 1.99
N GLU A 209 -6.17 60.41 1.46
CA GLU A 209 -7.07 61.21 0.62
C GLU A 209 -7.58 62.46 1.37
N GLU A 210 -7.92 62.33 2.65
CA GLU A 210 -8.36 63.44 3.49
C GLU A 210 -7.23 64.45 3.73
N HIS A 211 -6.01 63.97 3.99
CA HIS A 211 -4.84 64.82 4.18
C HIS A 211 -4.42 65.54 2.88
N GLU A 212 -4.50 64.87 1.73
CA GLU A 212 -4.25 65.49 0.42
C GLU A 212 -5.30 66.57 0.11
N LEU A 213 -6.57 66.31 0.42
CA LEU A 213 -7.65 67.28 0.26
C LEU A 213 -7.47 68.50 1.18
N GLU A 214 -7.03 68.28 2.43
CA GLU A 214 -6.78 69.35 3.39
C GLU A 214 -5.56 70.20 2.99
N ALA A 215 -4.48 69.56 2.52
CA ALA A 215 -3.32 70.25 1.97
C ALA A 215 -3.69 71.13 0.76
N MET A 216 -4.50 70.63 -0.17
CA MET A 216 -4.99 71.43 -1.31
C MET A 216 -5.83 72.64 -0.88
N LYS A 217 -6.62 72.52 0.20
CA LYS A 217 -7.41 73.65 0.75
C LYS A 217 -6.53 74.71 1.40
N MET A 218 -5.41 74.31 2.02
CA MET A 218 -4.47 75.22 2.67
C MET A 218 -3.67 76.04 1.65
N ASP A 219 -3.28 75.45 0.52
CA ASP A 219 -2.62 76.19 -0.57
C ASP A 219 -3.55 77.26 -1.19
N TYR A 220 -4.85 76.99 -1.29
CA TYR A 220 -5.84 77.97 -1.75
C TYR A 220 -6.03 79.15 -0.77
N LYS A 221 -6.01 78.88 0.54
CA LYS A 221 -6.11 79.93 1.57
C LYS A 221 -4.84 80.78 1.67
N SER A 222 -3.67 80.16 1.58
CA SER A 222 -2.39 80.88 1.67
C SER A 222 -2.21 81.87 0.52
N GLN A 223 -2.66 81.53 -0.70
CA GLN A 223 -2.63 82.45 -1.84
C GLN A 223 -3.61 83.64 -1.69
N ALA A 224 -4.77 83.41 -1.07
CA ALA A 224 -5.74 84.47 -0.81
C ALA A 224 -5.27 85.45 0.29
N GLU A 225 -4.61 84.95 1.33
CA GLU A 225 -4.06 85.78 2.42
C GLU A 225 -2.78 86.53 1.99
N LEU A 226 -1.91 85.92 1.17
CA LEU A 226 -0.73 86.60 0.64
C LEU A 226 -1.10 87.80 -0.25
N LYS A 227 -2.16 87.69 -1.04
CA LYS A 227 -2.60 88.78 -1.93
C LYS A 227 -3.09 90.02 -1.17
N ASN A 228 -3.65 89.82 0.04
CA ASN A 228 -4.09 90.91 0.90
C ASN A 228 -2.95 91.53 1.71
N HIS A 229 -1.89 90.79 2.02
CA HIS A 229 -0.80 91.29 2.88
C HIS A 229 0.23 92.17 2.15
N TYR A 230 0.38 92.02 0.83
CA TYR A 230 1.33 92.82 0.03
C TYR A 230 0.74 94.11 -0.57
N GLN A 231 -0.54 94.42 -0.37
CA GLN A 231 -1.15 95.66 -0.87
C GLN A 231 -1.12 96.85 0.11
N SER A 232 -0.63 96.68 1.35
CA SER A 232 -0.67 97.77 2.35
C SER A 232 0.62 98.01 3.14
N TYR A 233 1.78 97.54 2.66
CA TYR A 233 3.05 97.77 3.35
C TYR A 233 3.75 99.03 2.85
N THR A 234 3.31 100.19 3.33
CA THR A 234 4.08 101.44 3.31
C THR A 234 5.03 101.42 4.51
N PRO A 235 6.35 101.54 4.34
CA PRO A 235 7.27 101.62 5.48
C PRO A 235 6.96 102.90 6.28
N PRO A 236 6.89 102.87 7.62
CA PRO A 236 6.60 104.06 8.39
C PRO A 236 7.78 105.05 8.24
N HIS A 237 7.49 106.22 7.68
CA HIS A 237 8.37 107.38 7.75
C HIS A 237 8.64 107.67 9.23
N ARG A 238 9.89 107.57 9.67
CA ARG A 238 10.30 108.06 10.98
C ARG A 238 10.25 109.59 10.95
N HIS A 239 9.09 110.17 11.23
CA HIS A 239 9.04 111.54 11.73
C HIS A 239 9.60 111.54 13.14
N VAL A 240 10.87 111.90 13.28
CA VAL A 240 11.36 112.43 14.55
C VAL A 240 10.80 113.85 14.62
N GLU A 241 9.58 113.99 15.17
CA GLU A 241 9.10 115.30 15.60
C GLU A 241 10.01 115.77 16.74
N VAL A 242 10.94 116.67 16.41
CA VAL A 242 11.52 117.55 17.41
C VAL A 242 10.40 118.49 17.85
N ILE A 243 9.81 118.20 19.01
CA ILE A 243 8.82 119.09 19.63
C ILE A 243 9.55 120.39 19.99
N TYR A 244 9.49 121.37 19.11
CA TYR A 244 9.70 122.76 19.49
C TYR A 244 8.50 123.17 20.34
N ILE A 245 8.75 123.46 21.62
CA ILE A 245 7.76 124.09 22.48
C ILE A 245 7.64 125.55 22.01
N GLN A 246 6.79 125.81 21.02
CA GLN A 246 6.24 127.15 20.85
C GLN A 246 5.22 127.36 21.97
N SER A 247 5.69 127.99 23.05
CA SER A 247 4.84 128.49 24.12
C SER A 247 4.22 129.82 23.70
N GLU A 248 3.39 129.82 22.66
CA GLU A 248 2.60 131.00 22.31
C GLU A 248 1.29 130.96 23.09
N GLY A 249 1.12 131.89 24.04
CA GLY A 249 -0.20 132.30 24.55
C GLY A 249 -0.62 131.85 25.96
N ILE A 250 0.28 131.40 26.83
CA ILE A 250 -0.05 131.18 28.26
C ILE A 250 1.03 131.87 29.12
N ASP A 251 0.77 133.06 29.63
CA ASP A 251 1.70 133.77 30.54
C ASP A 251 1.63 133.23 31.98
N ASP A 252 0.74 132.28 32.24
CA ASP A 252 0.62 131.60 33.52
C ASP A 252 1.57 130.39 33.59
N THR A 253 2.63 130.53 34.37
CA THR A 253 3.66 129.50 34.57
C THR A 253 3.09 128.22 35.18
N GLU A 254 2.02 128.33 35.97
CA GLU A 254 1.38 127.22 36.65
C GLU A 254 0.63 126.31 35.66
N ALA A 255 -0.14 126.90 34.73
CA ALA A 255 -0.83 126.17 33.68
C ALA A 255 0.14 125.44 32.70
N LYS A 256 1.32 126.03 32.43
CA LYS A 256 2.38 125.39 31.65
C LYS A 256 2.98 124.17 32.36
N LEU A 257 3.23 124.29 33.67
CA LEU A 257 3.73 123.19 34.50
C LEU A 257 2.70 122.07 34.62
N GLU A 258 1.41 122.40 34.75
CA GLU A 258 0.33 121.42 34.79
C GLU A 258 0.21 120.65 33.46
N LEU A 259 0.31 121.34 32.32
CA LEU A 259 0.29 120.71 31.00
C LEU A 259 1.50 119.76 30.79
N ILE A 260 2.70 120.16 31.21
CA ILE A 260 3.90 119.31 31.15
C ILE A 260 3.73 118.09 32.04
N THR A 261 3.22 118.27 33.27
CA THR A 261 2.99 117.20 34.24
C THR A 261 1.94 116.21 33.72
N SER A 262 0.86 116.70 33.13
CA SER A 262 -0.17 115.87 32.49
C SER A 262 0.39 115.04 31.34
N ARG A 263 1.20 115.63 30.45
CA ARG A 263 1.85 114.91 29.34
C ARG A 263 2.87 113.88 29.82
N LEU A 264 3.65 114.19 30.86
CA LEU A 264 4.56 113.25 31.49
C LEU A 264 3.80 112.08 32.12
N ASN A 265 2.69 112.35 32.82
CA ASN A 265 1.83 111.31 33.38
C ASN A 265 1.21 110.42 32.30
N GLN A 266 0.74 110.99 31.19
CA GLN A 266 0.24 110.20 30.06
C GLN A 266 1.34 109.34 29.42
N SER A 267 2.55 109.89 29.26
CA SER A 267 3.70 109.13 28.75
C SER A 267 4.07 107.98 29.69
N ALA A 268 4.11 108.24 31.00
CA ALA A 268 4.37 107.22 32.02
C ALA A 268 3.29 106.13 32.03
N GLN A 269 2.01 106.48 31.87
CA GLN A 269 0.92 105.51 31.74
C GLN A 269 1.05 104.63 30.50
N ARG A 270 1.41 105.22 29.33
CA ARG A 270 1.67 104.46 28.10
C ARG A 270 2.86 103.51 28.28
N ALA A 271 3.95 103.97 28.86
CA ALA A 271 5.12 103.14 29.15
C ALA A 271 4.79 101.98 30.10
N LYS A 272 4.02 102.25 31.18
CA LYS A 272 3.56 101.23 32.12
C LYS A 272 2.71 100.16 31.44
N LYS A 273 1.79 100.56 30.54
CA LYS A 273 0.96 99.62 29.78
C LYS A 273 1.79 98.70 28.88
N ILE A 274 2.74 99.27 28.12
CA ILE A 274 3.62 98.49 27.23
C ILE A 274 4.50 97.53 28.03
N LEU A 275 5.04 97.96 29.18
CA LEU A 275 5.84 97.11 30.05
C LEU A 275 5.03 95.94 30.60
N LEU A 276 3.77 96.17 31.01
CA LEU A 276 2.87 95.11 31.43
C LEU A 276 2.58 94.13 30.28
N GLU A 277 2.21 94.60 29.09
CA GLU A 277 1.96 93.74 27.93
C GLU A 277 3.19 92.89 27.57
N LYS A 278 4.40 93.46 27.63
CA LYS A 278 5.64 92.70 27.44
C LYS A 278 5.86 91.65 28.53
N ALA A 279 5.66 91.99 29.81
CA ALA A 279 5.78 91.03 30.90
C ALA A 279 4.80 89.85 30.75
N TRP A 280 3.54 90.13 30.38
CA TRP A 280 2.53 89.11 30.12
C TRP A 280 2.90 88.22 28.92
N SER A 281 3.41 88.80 27.82
CA SER A 281 3.89 88.04 26.66
C SER A 281 5.05 87.10 27.02
N GLY A 282 6.00 87.56 27.84
CA GLY A 282 7.10 86.74 28.35
C GLY A 282 6.64 85.58 29.23
N GLN A 283 5.61 85.79 30.05
CA GLN A 283 5.02 84.75 30.89
C GLN A 283 4.23 83.70 30.07
N ILE A 284 3.54 84.12 29.01
CA ILE A 284 2.86 83.19 28.09
C ILE A 284 3.90 82.35 27.34
N MET A 285 4.97 82.98 26.85
CA MET A 285 6.05 82.30 26.14
C MET A 285 6.76 81.28 27.03
N SER A 286 7.06 81.62 28.30
CA SER A 286 7.70 80.67 29.23
C SER A 286 6.80 79.46 29.56
N LYS A 287 5.49 79.68 29.76
CA LYS A 287 4.52 78.58 29.95
C LYS A 287 4.46 77.66 28.72
N ASN A 288 4.46 78.23 27.52
CA ASN A 288 4.43 77.44 26.28
C ASN A 288 5.72 76.63 26.07
N ILE A 289 6.89 77.23 26.34
CA ILE A 289 8.18 76.51 26.29
C ILE A 289 8.18 75.34 27.26
N TYR A 290 7.73 75.55 28.50
CA TYR A 290 7.65 74.48 29.49
C TYR A 290 6.71 73.36 29.04
N LYS A 291 5.52 73.71 28.51
CA LYS A 291 4.56 72.73 27.98
C LYS A 291 5.10 71.92 26.80
N VAL A 292 5.84 72.56 25.88
CA VAL A 292 6.49 71.84 24.77
C VAL A 292 7.57 70.90 25.28
N LYS A 293 8.35 71.33 26.29
CA LYS A 293 9.38 70.50 26.91
C LYS A 293 8.78 69.26 27.60
N THR A 294 7.75 69.43 28.42
CA THR A 294 7.07 68.31 29.10
C THR A 294 6.43 67.34 28.10
N ASN A 295 5.76 67.86 27.06
CA ASN A 295 5.16 67.01 26.03
C ASN A 295 6.21 66.20 25.26
N ARG A 296 7.41 66.76 25.06
CA ARG A 296 8.52 66.05 24.42
C ARG A 296 9.05 64.93 25.30
N GLU A 297 9.25 65.20 26.59
CA GLU A 297 9.67 64.20 27.58
C GLU A 297 8.65 63.05 27.68
N GLU A 298 7.34 63.35 27.71
CA GLU A 298 6.29 62.33 27.69
C GLU A 298 6.29 61.48 26.41
N LEU A 299 6.52 62.09 25.25
CA LEU A 299 6.63 61.38 23.97
C LEU A 299 7.87 60.49 23.91
N GLU A 300 9.00 60.94 24.47
CA GLU A 300 10.23 60.15 24.56
C GLU A 300 10.03 58.94 25.50
N HIS A 301 9.45 59.14 26.69
CA HIS A 301 9.12 58.04 27.60
C HIS A 301 8.17 57.01 26.98
N LYS A 302 7.12 57.45 26.28
CA LYS A 302 6.19 56.53 25.62
C LYS A 302 6.86 55.71 24.51
N LYS A 303 7.79 56.31 23.75
CA LYS A 303 8.57 55.58 22.75
C LYS A 303 9.50 54.55 23.39
N GLU A 304 10.10 54.86 24.54
CA GLU A 304 10.91 53.91 25.30
C GLU A 304 10.07 52.74 25.83
N GLU A 305 8.88 53.01 26.38
CA GLU A 305 7.94 51.97 26.82
C GLU A 305 7.54 51.03 25.66
N ASP A 306 7.17 51.59 24.51
CA ASP A 306 6.82 50.80 23.31
C ASP A 306 8.02 49.94 22.84
N ASN A 307 9.23 50.48 22.91
CA ASN A 307 10.44 49.75 22.56
C ASN A 307 10.75 48.64 23.57
N MET A 308 10.59 48.89 24.87
CA MET A 308 10.73 47.85 25.91
C MET A 308 9.71 46.74 25.72
N GLN A 309 8.44 47.05 25.44
CA GLN A 309 7.41 46.05 25.15
C GLN A 309 7.74 45.20 23.92
N LYS A 310 8.29 45.81 22.86
CA LYS A 310 8.78 45.06 21.69
C LYS A 310 9.91 44.11 22.05
N ILE A 311 10.88 44.56 22.85
CA ILE A 311 12.01 43.73 23.30
C ILE A 311 11.50 42.54 24.13
N LEU A 312 10.62 42.78 25.10
CA LEU A 312 10.02 41.72 25.93
C LEU A 312 9.27 40.70 25.08
N LYS A 313 8.50 41.17 24.09
CA LYS A 313 7.80 40.28 23.16
C LYS A 313 8.79 39.43 22.34
N MET A 314 9.85 40.04 21.79
CA MET A 314 10.88 39.30 21.05
C MET A 314 11.57 38.25 21.92
N GLN A 315 11.88 38.57 23.18
CA GLN A 315 12.44 37.62 24.13
C GLN A 315 11.49 36.45 24.39
N HIS A 316 10.20 36.72 24.61
CA HIS A 316 9.20 35.67 24.81
C HIS A 316 9.05 34.77 23.57
N ASP A 317 8.99 35.37 22.37
CA ASP A 317 8.90 34.63 21.11
C ASP A 317 10.15 33.75 20.89
N LEU A 318 11.34 34.25 21.22
CA LEU A 318 12.59 33.48 21.18
C LEU A 318 12.60 32.33 22.19
N GLN A 319 12.13 32.55 23.42
CA GLN A 319 12.02 31.49 24.43
C GLN A 319 11.05 30.39 23.97
N TYR A 320 9.90 30.77 23.41
CA TYR A 320 8.93 29.82 22.86
C TYR A 320 9.51 29.03 21.70
N SER A 321 10.20 29.70 20.77
CA SER A 321 10.90 29.06 19.64
C SER A 321 11.96 28.07 20.12
N ASN A 322 12.78 28.45 21.11
CA ASN A 322 13.79 27.57 21.69
C ASN A 322 13.17 26.35 22.38
N ARG A 323 12.09 26.54 23.14
CA ARG A 323 11.35 25.43 23.76
C ARG A 323 10.84 24.45 22.70
N ARG A 324 10.26 24.97 21.62
CA ARG A 324 9.78 24.15 20.50
C ARG A 324 10.92 23.39 19.80
N ARG A 325 12.08 24.02 19.63
CA ARG A 325 13.26 23.37 19.07
C ARG A 325 13.75 22.20 19.94
N ILE A 326 13.76 22.36 21.26
CA ILE A 326 14.14 21.28 22.20
C ILE A 326 13.15 20.11 22.12
N GLU A 327 11.85 20.38 22.04
CA GLU A 327 10.82 19.35 21.84
C GLU A 327 11.07 18.54 20.57
N LEU A 328 11.34 19.22 19.44
CA LEU A 328 11.61 18.56 18.16
C LEU A 328 12.88 17.70 18.21
N ILE A 329 13.95 18.16 18.86
CA ILE A 329 15.17 17.36 19.07
C ILE A 329 14.86 16.10 19.88
N ASN A 330 14.02 16.22 20.92
CA ASN A 330 13.64 15.07 21.75
C ASN A 330 12.74 14.08 20.99
N GLU A 331 11.81 14.55 20.16
CA GLU A 331 11.02 13.71 19.27
C GLU A 331 11.91 12.97 18.26
N GLN A 332 12.87 13.66 17.66
CA GLN A 332 13.81 13.05 16.71
C GLN A 332 14.67 11.97 17.37
N LYS A 333 15.14 12.20 18.60
CA LYS A 333 15.83 11.17 19.39
C LYS A 333 14.95 9.95 19.67
N LYS A 334 13.66 10.13 19.99
CA LYS A 334 12.72 9.03 20.18
C LYS A 334 12.51 8.22 18.90
N ILE A 335 12.33 8.90 17.76
CA ILE A 335 12.19 8.25 16.45
C ILE A 335 13.43 7.46 16.09
N SER A 336 14.63 8.03 16.28
CA SER A 336 15.89 7.35 16.01
C SER A 336 16.06 6.08 16.87
N LYS A 337 15.80 6.16 18.18
CA LYS A 337 15.84 4.98 19.07
C LYS A 337 14.83 3.90 18.64
N SER A 338 13.62 4.29 18.26
CA SER A 338 12.60 3.37 17.78
C SER A 338 13.01 2.70 16.46
N ALA A 339 13.59 3.45 15.52
CA ALA A 339 14.09 2.93 14.26
C ALA A 339 15.23 1.92 14.46
N VAL A 340 16.17 2.20 15.37
CA VAL A 340 17.25 1.25 15.72
C VAL A 340 16.68 -0.05 16.29
N HIS A 341 15.69 0.04 17.18
CA HIS A 341 15.04 -1.15 17.73
C HIS A 341 14.29 -1.94 16.65
N ALA A 342 13.56 -1.27 15.75
CA ALA A 342 12.86 -1.92 14.65
C ALA A 342 13.86 -2.64 13.71
N LYS A 343 15.00 -2.01 13.41
CA LYS A 343 16.06 -2.62 12.61
C LYS A 343 16.65 -3.87 13.26
N ARG A 344 16.94 -3.84 14.56
CA ARG A 344 17.40 -5.04 15.29
C ARG A 344 16.39 -6.17 15.23
N LYS A 345 15.11 -5.86 15.45
CA LYS A 345 14.04 -6.86 15.43
C LYS A 345 13.92 -7.53 14.05
N LEU A 346 13.99 -6.74 12.97
CA LEU A 346 14.00 -7.27 11.60
C LEU A 346 15.20 -8.19 11.34
N GLN A 347 16.40 -7.82 11.81
CA GLN A 347 17.60 -8.65 11.68
C GLN A 347 17.48 -9.98 12.45
N GLU A 348 16.84 -9.98 13.62
CA GLU A 348 16.55 -11.20 14.38
C GLU A 348 15.52 -12.09 13.67
N GLU A 349 14.43 -11.50 13.16
CA GLU A 349 13.42 -12.22 12.39
C GLU A 349 14.02 -12.84 11.11
N GLU A 350 14.91 -12.13 10.42
CA GLU A 350 15.62 -12.62 9.23
C GLU A 350 16.57 -13.79 9.57
N LYS A 351 17.31 -13.71 10.68
CA LYS A 351 18.14 -14.84 11.16
C LYS A 351 17.30 -16.08 11.45
N ILE A 352 16.18 -15.93 12.14
CA ILE A 352 15.27 -17.03 12.46
C ILE A 352 14.70 -17.66 11.18
N TRP A 353 14.34 -16.84 10.19
CA TRP A 353 13.83 -17.31 8.91
C TRP A 353 14.89 -18.11 8.14
N MET A 354 16.13 -17.61 8.08
CA MET A 354 17.25 -18.29 7.43
C MET A 354 17.56 -19.63 8.09
N GLU A 355 17.57 -19.69 9.43
CA GLU A 355 17.80 -20.93 10.20
C GLU A 355 16.71 -21.97 9.90
N LYS A 356 15.44 -21.54 9.91
CA LYS A 356 14.30 -22.42 9.62
C LYS A 356 14.32 -22.94 8.18
N ASN A 357 14.70 -22.11 7.21
CA ASN A 357 14.86 -22.55 5.83
C ASN A 357 15.99 -23.58 5.70
N ARG A 358 17.14 -23.34 6.33
CA ARG A 358 18.26 -24.28 6.33
C ARG A 358 17.88 -25.63 6.94
N GLU A 359 17.12 -25.63 8.05
CA GLU A 359 16.59 -26.87 8.62
C GLU A 359 15.64 -27.60 7.66
N SER A 360 14.80 -26.86 6.93
CA SER A 360 13.89 -27.45 5.94
C SER A 360 14.66 -28.08 4.77
N GLU A 361 15.69 -27.41 4.25
CA GLU A 361 16.54 -27.93 3.18
C GLU A 361 17.26 -29.21 3.61
N ILE A 362 17.74 -29.28 4.86
CA ILE A 362 18.37 -30.49 5.41
C ILE A 362 17.35 -31.63 5.51
N LYS A 363 16.11 -31.35 5.96
CA LYS A 363 15.04 -32.36 6.03
C LYS A 363 14.67 -32.87 4.64
N ASP A 364 14.51 -31.98 3.67
CA ASP A 364 14.17 -32.33 2.29
C ASP A 364 15.30 -33.14 1.63
N GLY A 365 16.57 -32.78 1.88
CA GLY A 365 17.72 -33.56 1.44
C GLY A 365 17.74 -34.99 1.99
N LYS A 366 17.41 -35.17 3.29
CA LYS A 366 17.27 -36.51 3.90
C LYS A 366 16.12 -37.30 3.28
N ILE A 367 14.97 -36.67 3.04
CA ILE A 367 13.81 -37.32 2.40
C ILE A 367 14.15 -37.77 0.98
N MET A 368 14.84 -36.92 0.21
CA MET A 368 15.30 -37.25 -1.14
C MET A 368 16.22 -38.47 -1.15
N LYS A 369 17.16 -38.56 -0.19
CA LYS A 369 18.06 -39.71 -0.06
C LYS A 369 17.30 -41.01 0.22
N ILE A 370 16.37 -41.00 1.18
CA ILE A 370 15.52 -42.16 1.49
C ILE A 370 14.68 -42.58 0.27
N ARG A 371 14.10 -41.61 -0.46
CA ARG A 371 13.32 -41.89 -1.67
C ARG A 371 14.16 -42.52 -2.78
N LYS A 372 15.44 -42.18 -2.87
CA LYS A 372 16.39 -42.79 -3.82
C LYS A 372 16.70 -44.23 -3.43
N GLU A 373 17.03 -44.47 -2.16
CA GLU A 373 17.31 -45.82 -1.63
C GLU A 373 16.10 -46.77 -1.79
N ILE A 374 14.87 -46.28 -1.56
CA ILE A 374 13.64 -47.07 -1.78
C ILE A 374 13.47 -47.43 -3.27
N ARG A 375 13.77 -46.49 -4.18
CA ARG A 375 13.68 -46.72 -5.63
C ARG A 375 14.66 -47.79 -6.08
N GLU A 376 15.93 -47.66 -5.70
CA GLU A 376 16.99 -48.62 -6.02
C GLU A 376 16.67 -50.02 -5.45
N SER A 377 16.15 -50.10 -4.22
CA SER A 377 15.72 -51.37 -3.61
C SER A 377 14.56 -52.02 -4.39
N ASN A 378 13.59 -51.24 -4.85
CA ASN A 378 12.46 -51.75 -5.63
C ASN A 378 12.89 -52.22 -7.02
N GLU A 379 13.82 -51.53 -7.68
CA GLU A 379 14.39 -51.96 -8.95
C GLU A 379 15.13 -53.31 -8.81
N LEU A 380 15.92 -53.47 -7.75
CA LEU A 380 16.58 -54.75 -7.42
C LEU A 380 15.57 -55.88 -7.20
N LYS A 381 14.50 -55.63 -6.44
CA LYS A 381 13.43 -56.62 -6.22
C LYS A 381 12.71 -57.00 -7.51
N SER A 382 12.44 -56.02 -8.37
CA SER A 382 11.81 -56.26 -9.68
C SER A 382 12.71 -57.08 -10.60
N SER A 383 14.00 -56.74 -10.67
CA SER A 383 15.00 -57.49 -11.43
C SER A 383 15.10 -58.95 -10.97
N PHE A 384 15.17 -59.17 -9.65
CA PHE A 384 15.21 -60.51 -9.09
C PHE A 384 13.94 -61.33 -9.36
N LEU A 385 12.77 -60.69 -9.30
CA LEU A 385 11.49 -61.33 -9.64
C LEU A 385 11.46 -61.73 -11.12
N ASN A 386 11.88 -60.83 -12.02
CA ASN A 386 11.97 -61.10 -13.45
C ASN A 386 12.91 -62.27 -13.75
N MET A 387 14.06 -62.34 -13.07
CA MET A 387 14.98 -63.47 -13.17
C MET A 387 14.34 -64.79 -12.69
N LYS A 388 13.62 -64.78 -11.56
CA LYS A 388 12.87 -65.96 -11.08
C LYS A 388 11.80 -66.42 -12.06
N ILE A 389 11.09 -65.48 -12.70
CA ILE A 389 10.08 -65.79 -13.72
C ILE A 389 10.76 -66.41 -14.96
N ALA A 390 11.89 -65.87 -15.40
CA ALA A 390 12.65 -66.40 -16.54
C ALA A 390 13.14 -67.83 -16.27
N LEU A 391 13.67 -68.11 -15.07
CA LEU A 391 14.09 -69.46 -14.69
C LEU A 391 12.92 -70.45 -14.68
N ARG A 392 11.76 -70.08 -14.11
CA ARG A 392 10.57 -70.96 -14.16
C ARG A 392 10.09 -71.23 -15.58
N LYS A 393 10.13 -70.22 -16.47
CA LYS A 393 9.78 -70.42 -17.89
C LYS A 393 10.71 -71.42 -18.55
N LYS A 394 12.03 -71.29 -18.32
CA LYS A 394 13.03 -72.25 -18.83
C LYS A 394 12.78 -73.66 -18.31
N ASP A 395 12.52 -73.83 -17.01
CA ASP A 395 12.21 -75.14 -16.42
C ASP A 395 10.95 -75.75 -17.04
N GLN A 396 9.92 -74.94 -17.30
CA GLN A 396 8.69 -75.38 -17.98
C GLN A 396 8.97 -75.80 -19.43
N GLU A 397 9.77 -75.05 -20.18
CA GLU A 397 10.18 -75.40 -21.55
C GLU A 397 10.99 -76.69 -21.59
N ASP A 398 11.94 -76.87 -20.67
CA ASP A 398 12.74 -78.09 -20.60
C ASP A 398 11.89 -79.30 -20.21
N ASN A 399 10.91 -79.12 -19.32
CA ASN A 399 9.99 -80.19 -18.96
C ASN A 399 9.05 -80.57 -20.13
N LEU A 400 8.56 -79.59 -20.89
CA LEU A 400 7.80 -79.82 -22.12
C LEU A 400 8.63 -80.59 -23.16
N LYS A 401 9.91 -80.21 -23.38
CA LYS A 401 10.82 -80.95 -24.26
C LYS A 401 11.01 -82.39 -23.81
N ARG A 402 11.19 -82.65 -22.51
CA ARG A 402 11.31 -84.01 -21.96
C ARG A 402 10.06 -84.84 -22.22
N ILE A 403 8.87 -84.28 -21.98
CA ILE A 403 7.59 -84.95 -22.26
C ILE A 403 7.48 -85.28 -23.75
N GLN A 404 7.83 -84.35 -24.63
CA GLN A 404 7.75 -84.55 -26.08
C GLN A 404 8.72 -85.63 -26.59
N ILE A 405 9.95 -85.68 -26.06
CA ILE A 405 10.90 -86.76 -26.33
C ILE A 405 10.35 -88.09 -25.86
N GLN A 406 9.75 -88.15 -24.66
CA GLN A 406 9.17 -89.38 -24.12
C GLN A 406 7.98 -89.85 -24.97
N GLN A 407 7.08 -88.95 -25.36
CA GLN A 407 5.98 -89.25 -26.27
C GLN A 407 6.47 -89.81 -27.61
N ASN A 408 7.56 -89.26 -28.16
CA ASN A 408 8.16 -89.77 -29.39
C ASN A 408 8.76 -91.17 -29.20
N LYS A 409 9.44 -91.43 -28.08
CA LYS A 409 9.95 -92.77 -27.73
C LYS A 409 8.80 -93.78 -27.59
N ASP A 410 7.72 -93.40 -26.92
CA ASP A 410 6.56 -94.28 -26.73
C ASP A 410 5.85 -94.56 -28.06
N LYS A 411 5.76 -93.56 -28.96
CA LYS A 411 5.29 -93.75 -30.35
C LYS A 411 6.17 -94.73 -31.12
N ILE A 412 7.49 -94.60 -31.04
CA ILE A 412 8.44 -95.51 -31.72
C ILE A 412 8.24 -96.95 -31.20
N LYS A 413 8.18 -97.15 -29.88
CA LYS A 413 7.91 -98.47 -29.28
C LYS A 413 6.58 -99.07 -29.70
N LEU A 414 5.54 -98.24 -29.85
CA LEU A 414 4.24 -98.69 -30.34
C LEU A 414 4.32 -99.13 -31.80
N ILE A 415 5.02 -98.37 -32.65
CA ILE A 415 5.26 -98.73 -34.05
C ILE A 415 6.06 -100.04 -34.15
N GLU A 416 7.09 -100.22 -33.32
CA GLU A 416 7.86 -101.47 -33.25
C GLU A 416 6.99 -102.66 -32.85
N LYS A 417 6.14 -102.52 -31.81
CA LYS A 417 5.18 -103.56 -31.43
C LYS A 417 4.17 -103.90 -32.52
N ILE A 418 3.68 -102.91 -33.25
CA ILE A 418 2.78 -103.12 -34.39
C ILE A 418 3.51 -103.91 -35.49
N LYS A 419 4.76 -103.54 -35.81
CA LYS A 419 5.58 -104.28 -36.79
C LYS A 419 5.89 -105.71 -36.33
N GLU A 420 6.14 -105.94 -35.05
CA GLU A 420 6.33 -107.28 -34.48
C GLU A 420 5.04 -108.12 -34.58
N SER A 421 3.87 -107.51 -34.33
CA SER A 421 2.57 -108.18 -34.52
C SER A 421 2.24 -108.45 -36.00
N GLU A 422 2.68 -107.58 -36.91
CA GLU A 422 2.52 -107.79 -38.36
C GLU A 422 3.46 -108.87 -38.89
N ASN A 423 4.68 -108.98 -38.33
CA ASN A 423 5.61 -110.06 -38.65
C ASN A 423 5.23 -111.41 -38.01
N GLY A 424 4.55 -111.41 -36.85
CA GLY A 424 4.03 -112.61 -36.20
C GLY A 424 2.74 -113.20 -36.82
N ASN A 425 2.05 -112.45 -37.68
CA ASN A 425 0.77 -112.85 -38.29
C ASN A 425 0.87 -113.32 -39.76
N LYS A 426 2.08 -113.63 -40.25
CA LYS A 426 2.25 -114.43 -41.48
C LYS A 426 2.20 -115.92 -41.16
N GLY A 427 1.01 -116.40 -40.85
CA GLY A 427 0.74 -117.84 -40.75
C GLY A 427 0.02 -118.25 -39.49
N LYS A 428 -1.24 -117.83 -39.33
CA LYS A 428 -2.40 -118.72 -39.09
C LYS A 428 -3.65 -117.90 -38.77
N GLU A 429 -4.67 -118.18 -39.57
CA GLU A 429 -6.10 -118.18 -39.28
C GLU A 429 -6.79 -116.90 -38.79
N VAL A 430 -7.61 -116.41 -39.73
CA VAL A 430 -8.88 -115.68 -39.59
C VAL A 430 -9.47 -115.76 -38.17
N ILE A 431 -9.37 -114.65 -37.43
CA ILE A 431 -10.19 -114.42 -36.25
C ILE A 431 -11.27 -113.43 -36.63
N ASP A 432 -12.50 -113.90 -36.44
CA ASP A 432 -13.77 -113.25 -36.72
C ASP A 432 -13.87 -111.87 -36.01
N PHE A 433 -13.65 -110.80 -36.77
CA PHE A 433 -13.79 -109.40 -36.33
C PHE A 433 -15.12 -109.05 -35.64
N PRO A 434 -16.26 -109.73 -35.90
CA PRO A 434 -17.50 -109.50 -35.15
C PRO A 434 -17.42 -109.89 -33.67
N GLN A 435 -16.64 -110.91 -33.30
CA GLN A 435 -16.56 -111.43 -31.93
C GLN A 435 -15.77 -110.49 -31.01
N VAL A 436 -14.62 -109.99 -31.49
CA VAL A 436 -13.75 -109.04 -30.75
C VAL A 436 -14.48 -107.72 -30.49
N LYS A 437 -15.31 -107.27 -31.44
CA LYS A 437 -16.14 -106.06 -31.29
C LYS A 437 -17.24 -106.26 -30.25
N ALA A 438 -17.84 -107.45 -30.19
CA ALA A 438 -18.85 -107.79 -29.19
C ALA A 438 -18.25 -107.86 -27.76
N ASP A 439 -17.06 -108.43 -27.61
CA ASP A 439 -16.39 -108.54 -26.30
C ASP A 439 -15.86 -107.18 -25.79
N ALA A 440 -15.34 -106.33 -26.68
CA ALA A 440 -14.96 -104.95 -26.33
C ALA A 440 -16.17 -104.10 -25.91
N VAL A 441 -17.32 -104.25 -26.58
CA VAL A 441 -18.58 -103.58 -26.20
C VAL A 441 -19.12 -104.11 -24.86
N LYS A 442 -18.98 -105.42 -24.58
CA LYS A 442 -19.33 -106.01 -23.29
C LYS A 442 -18.44 -105.47 -22.17
N GLU A 443 -17.13 -105.35 -22.38
CA GLU A 443 -16.19 -104.81 -21.40
C GLU A 443 -16.41 -103.30 -21.17
N PHE A 444 -16.69 -102.54 -22.23
CA PHE A 444 -17.05 -101.12 -22.15
C PHE A 444 -18.34 -100.89 -21.35
N LYS A 445 -19.40 -101.68 -21.62
CA LYS A 445 -20.64 -101.66 -20.82
C LYS A 445 -20.41 -102.08 -19.36
N LYS A 446 -19.48 -103.02 -19.11
CA LYS A 446 -19.11 -103.45 -17.75
C LYS A 446 -18.33 -102.37 -17.00
N ARG A 447 -17.49 -101.58 -17.68
CA ARG A 447 -16.80 -100.40 -17.10
C ARG A 447 -17.76 -99.24 -16.83
N LEU A 448 -18.70 -98.97 -17.73
CA LEU A 448 -19.78 -97.98 -17.52
C LEU A 448 -20.71 -98.34 -16.36
N ARG A 449 -20.91 -99.63 -16.06
CA ARG A 449 -21.67 -100.07 -14.87
C ARG A 449 -20.85 -100.03 -13.57
N ARG A 450 -19.52 -100.01 -13.64
CA ARG A 450 -18.61 -99.96 -12.46
C ARG A 450 -18.24 -98.54 -12.04
N LYS A 451 -18.45 -97.54 -12.90
CA LYS A 451 -18.39 -96.12 -12.54
C LYS A 451 -19.79 -95.55 -12.62
N GLY A 452 -20.44 -95.41 -11.47
CA GLY A 452 -21.80 -94.87 -11.34
C GLY A 452 -21.87 -93.37 -11.66
N GLU A 453 -21.62 -92.99 -12.91
CA GLU A 453 -21.89 -91.66 -13.43
C GLU A 453 -22.94 -91.78 -14.54
N ARG A 454 -24.19 -91.52 -14.16
CA ARG A 454 -25.26 -91.26 -15.13
C ARG A 454 -24.96 -89.92 -15.80
N PRO A 455 -24.95 -89.83 -17.14
CA PRO A 455 -25.01 -88.54 -17.80
C PRO A 455 -26.45 -88.02 -17.68
N THR A 456 -26.63 -86.94 -16.92
CA THR A 456 -27.83 -86.10 -17.04
C THR A 456 -27.73 -85.30 -18.32
N LEU A 457 -28.79 -85.37 -19.12
CA LEU A 457 -29.08 -84.56 -20.30
C LEU A 457 -29.08 -83.07 -19.99
#